data_AF-A0AA91YS12-F1
#
_entry.id   AF-A0AA91YS12-F1
#
_cell.length_a   1.000
_cell.length_b   1.000
_cell.length_c   1.000
_cell.angle_alpha   90.00
_cell.angle_beta   90.00
_cell.angle_gamma   90.00
#
_symmetry.space_group_name_H-M   'P 1'
#
loop_
_entity.id
_entity.type
_entity.pdbx_description
1 polymer ?
#
loop_
_entity_poly.entity_id
_entity_poly.type
_entity_poly.pdbx_seq_one_letter_code
_entity_poly.pdbx_strand_id
1 'polypeptide(L)' 'MMVTGVTGLTTFGTLGTTSNPGEIFHSAKGDALAFVGSGGQIRGAQLEQALRCYRTLHPASDADDMRLARALAAYDS' A
#
# COMPACT_ATOMS: atom_id res chain seq x y z
N MET A 1 10.08 -32.44 -21.06
CA MET A 1 10.80 -31.16 -20.83
C MET A 1 9.83 -30.21 -20.17
N MET A 2 9.97 -29.94 -18.87
CA MET A 2 9.28 -28.84 -18.19
C MET A 2 10.19 -28.43 -17.03
N VAL A 3 10.84 -27.29 -17.18
CA VAL A 3 11.64 -26.66 -16.14
C VAL A 3 10.64 -25.98 -15.22
N THR A 4 10.36 -26.57 -14.06
CA THR A 4 9.55 -25.91 -13.03
C THR A 4 10.37 -24.76 -12.47
N GLY A 5 10.15 -23.56 -13.00
CA GLY A 5 10.78 -22.33 -12.56
C GLY A 5 10.35 -21.98 -11.14
N VAL A 6 11.34 -21.87 -10.26
CA VAL A 6 11.24 -21.26 -8.94
C VAL A 6 10.73 -19.82 -9.10
N THR A 7 9.59 -19.49 -8.50
CA THR A 7 9.25 -18.08 -8.20
C THR A 7 8.99 -18.02 -6.71
N GLY A 8 9.96 -17.47 -5.98
CA GLY A 8 9.91 -17.35 -4.54
C GLY A 8 8.70 -16.53 -4.11
N LEU A 9 7.78 -17.15 -3.38
CA LEU A 9 6.92 -16.41 -2.49
C LEU A 9 7.77 -15.99 -1.28
N THR A 10 8.49 -14.89 -1.43
CA THR A 10 8.83 -14.04 -0.30
C THR A 10 7.52 -13.48 0.26
N THR A 11 6.86 -14.23 1.14
CA THR A 11 5.82 -13.69 2.02
C THR A 11 6.53 -12.79 3.04
N PHE A 12 6.81 -11.56 2.65
CA PHE A 12 7.20 -10.52 3.59
C PHE A 12 5.95 -10.04 4.34
N GLY A 13 6.03 -10.07 5.68
CA GLY A 13 5.31 -9.13 6.54
C GLY A 13 3.99 -9.62 7.15
N THR A 14 4.12 -10.34 8.27
CA THR A 14 3.14 -10.39 9.35
C THR A 14 2.63 -9.01 9.79
N LEU A 15 1.43 -9.00 10.39
CA LEU A 15 0.78 -7.94 11.20
C LEU A 15 -0.14 -6.96 10.44
N GLY A 16 -1.30 -7.46 10.00
CA GLY A 16 -2.51 -6.67 10.17
C GLY A 16 -2.87 -6.68 11.66
N THR A 17 -2.24 -5.81 12.47
CA THR A 17 -2.82 -5.44 13.77
C THR A 17 -4.26 -5.02 13.52
N THR A 18 -5.16 -5.28 14.47
CA THR A 18 -6.57 -4.84 14.48
C THR A 18 -6.65 -3.30 14.53
N SER A 19 -6.09 -2.64 13.53
CA SER A 19 -6.08 -1.21 13.36
C SER A 19 -7.22 -0.91 12.40
N ASN A 20 -8.15 -0.07 12.84
CA ASN A 20 -9.24 0.35 11.99
C ASN A 20 -8.68 0.91 10.68
N PRO A 21 -9.30 0.63 9.51
CA PRO A 21 -8.79 1.10 8.22
C PRO A 21 -8.51 2.61 8.21
N GLY A 22 -9.28 3.41 8.96
CA GLY A 22 -9.04 4.84 9.13
C GLY A 22 -7.69 5.19 9.78
N GLU A 23 -7.22 4.43 10.76
CA GLU A 23 -5.92 4.68 11.41
C GLU A 23 -4.74 4.30 10.50
N ILE A 24 -4.90 3.23 9.71
CA ILE A 24 -3.91 2.82 8.71
C ILE A 24 -3.74 3.93 7.67
N PHE A 25 -4.84 4.50 7.18
CA PHE A 25 -4.80 5.60 6.22
C PHE A 25 -4.22 6.89 6.81
N HIS A 26 -4.53 7.19 8.08
CA HIS A 26 -3.95 8.33 8.77
C HIS A 26 -2.42 8.18 8.94
N SER A 27 -1.94 7.01 9.36
CA SER A 27 -0.50 6.74 9.51
C SER A 27 0.23 6.72 8.16
N ALA A 28 -0.45 6.29 7.09
CA ALA A 28 0.09 6.28 5.73
C ALA A 28 0.28 7.67 5.11
N LYS A 29 -0.27 8.75 5.69
CA LYS A 29 -0.18 10.11 5.13
C LYS A 29 1.27 10.56 4.91
N GLY A 30 2.15 10.35 5.89
CA GLY A 30 3.57 10.74 5.79
C GLY A 30 4.31 9.97 4.69
N ASP A 31 4.11 8.66 4.63
CA ASP A 31 4.69 7.81 3.59
C ASP A 31 4.12 8.12 2.20
N ALA A 32 2.82 8.47 2.13
CA ALA A 32 2.16 8.88 0.90
C ALA A 32 2.72 10.20 0.36
N LEU A 33 3.02 11.18 1.23
CA LEU A 33 3.69 12.42 0.85
C LEU A 33 5.09 12.15 0.29
N ALA A 34 5.87 11.26 0.93
CA ALA A 34 7.19 10.86 0.44
C ALA A 34 7.11 10.15 -0.92
N PHE A 35 6.13 9.25 -1.10
CA PHE A 35 5.89 8.56 -2.37
C PHE A 35 5.52 9.53 -3.49
N VAL A 36 4.58 10.43 -3.26
CA VAL A 36 4.15 11.44 -4.24
C VAL A 36 5.28 12.41 -4.56
N GLY A 37 5.98 12.91 -3.54
CA GLY A 37 7.12 13.81 -3.71
C GLY A 37 8.29 13.18 -4.47
N SER A 38 8.43 11.85 -4.37
CA SER A 38 9.48 11.09 -5.08
C SER A 38 9.01 10.53 -6.43
N GLY A 39 7.79 10.80 -6.88
CA GLY A 39 7.26 10.27 -8.14
C GLY A 39 7.01 8.76 -8.12
N GLY A 40 6.79 8.17 -6.95
CA GLY A 40 6.49 6.75 -6.78
C GLY A 40 7.68 5.87 -6.41
N GLN A 41 8.84 6.49 -6.15
CA GLN A 41 10.09 5.78 -5.84
C GLN A 41 10.19 5.34 -4.37
N ILE A 42 9.65 6.12 -3.44
CA ILE A 42 9.73 5.84 -1.99
C ILE A 42 8.40 5.23 -1.52
N ARG A 43 8.37 3.91 -1.33
CA ARG A 43 7.22 3.17 -0.79
C ARG A 43 7.44 2.88 0.69
N GLY A 44 6.87 3.73 1.55
CA GLY A 44 6.93 3.52 2.99
C GLY A 44 6.05 2.35 3.46
N ALA A 45 6.35 1.80 4.63
CA ALA A 45 5.67 0.61 5.15
C ALA A 45 4.18 0.85 5.41
N GLN A 46 3.80 2.06 5.87
CA GLN A 46 2.40 2.40 6.13
C GLN A 46 1.65 2.60 4.81
N LEU A 47 2.27 3.22 3.80
CA LEU A 47 1.69 3.33 2.46
C LEU A 47 1.42 1.95 1.87
N GLU A 48 2.41 1.05 1.91
CA GLU A 48 2.26 -0.32 1.42
C GLU A 48 1.14 -1.08 2.15
N GLN A 49 1.02 -0.90 3.47
CA GLN A 49 -0.09 -1.47 4.23
C GLN A 49 -1.45 -0.87 3.83
N ALA A 50 -1.54 0.44 3.65
CA ALA A 50 -2.73 1.13 3.18
C ALA A 50 -3.16 0.69 1.78
N LEU A 51 -2.22 0.57 0.83
CA LEU A 51 -2.46 0.08 -0.53
C LEU A 51 -3.01 -1.36 -0.50
N ARG A 52 -2.42 -2.23 0.32
CA ARG A 52 -2.90 -3.60 0.51
C ARG A 52 -4.28 -3.65 1.14
N CYS A 53 -4.52 -2.90 2.21
CA CYS A 53 -5.85 -2.80 2.84
C CYS A 53 -6.89 -2.33 1.83
N TYR A 54 -6.60 -1.29 1.06
CA TYR A 54 -7.51 -0.79 0.02
C TYR A 54 -7.80 -1.85 -1.06
N ARG A 55 -6.79 -2.57 -1.56
CA ARG A 55 -6.99 -3.67 -2.53
C ARG A 55 -7.86 -4.78 -1.95
N THR A 56 -7.66 -5.13 -0.68
CA THR A 56 -8.46 -6.16 0.00
C THR A 56 -9.92 -5.72 0.16
N LEU A 57 -10.18 -4.45 0.47
CA LEU A 57 -11.54 -3.92 0.58
C LEU A 57 -12.20 -3.71 -0.79
N HIS A 58 -11.42 -3.35 -1.82
CA HIS A 58 -11.90 -3.01 -3.15
C HIS A 58 -11.13 -3.78 -4.25
N PRO A 59 -11.31 -5.11 -4.34
CA PRO A 59 -10.57 -5.94 -5.29
C PRO A 59 -10.88 -5.65 -6.77
N ALA A 60 -12.01 -4.99 -7.05
CA ALA A 60 -12.41 -4.55 -8.39
C ALA A 60 -11.91 -3.13 -8.75
N SER A 61 -11.19 -2.45 -7.86
CA SER A 61 -10.69 -1.11 -8.11
C SER A 61 -9.40 -1.14 -8.93
N ASP A 62 -9.43 -0.51 -10.10
CA ASP A 62 -8.26 -0.28 -10.97
C ASP A 62 -7.45 0.96 -10.56
N ALA A 63 -7.67 1.48 -9.34
CA ALA A 63 -7.00 2.69 -8.89
C ALA A 63 -5.48 2.48 -8.80
N ASP A 64 -4.72 3.28 -9.56
CA ASP A 64 -3.26 3.34 -9.47
C ASP A 64 -2.79 3.67 -8.05
N ASP A 65 -1.65 3.08 -7.66
CA ASP A 65 -0.98 3.36 -6.39
C ASP A 65 -0.74 4.86 -6.17
N MET A 66 -0.38 5.57 -7.25
CA MET A 66 -0.16 7.02 -7.22
C MET A 66 -1.45 7.81 -6.98
N ARG A 67 -2.58 7.35 -7.52
CA ARG A 67 -3.88 7.97 -7.29
C ARG A 67 -4.31 7.78 -5.85
N LEU A 68 -4.12 6.57 -5.32
CA LEU A 68 -4.43 6.24 -3.93
C LEU A 68 -3.48 6.98 -2.96
N ALA A 69 -2.19 7.04 -3.25
CA ALA A 69 -1.22 7.79 -2.45
C ALA A 69 -1.56 9.29 -2.38
N ARG A 70 -1.97 9.92 -3.50
CA ARG A 70 -2.44 11.32 -3.45
C ARG A 70 -3.69 11.49 -2.60
N ALA A 71 -4.62 10.55 -2.67
CA ALA A 71 -5.82 10.58 -1.82
C ALA A 71 -5.46 10.45 -0.33
N LEU A 72 -4.50 9.58 0.01
CA LEU A 72 -3.98 9.43 1.38
C LEU A 72 -3.20 10.66 1.85
N ALA A 73 -2.40 11.28 0.97
CA ALA A 73 -1.67 12.51 1.28
C ALA A 73 -2.62 13.70 1.53
N ALA A 74 -3.75 13.73 0.82
CA ALA A 74 -4.81 14.72 0.97
C ALA A 74 -5.85 14.33 2.05
N TYR A 75 -5.68 13.20 2.72
CA TYR A 75 -6.53 12.78 3.83
C TYR A 75 -6.24 13.70 5.02
N ASP A 76 -7.08 14.72 5.18
CA ASP A 76 -7.07 15.64 6.31
C ASP A 76 -8.00 15.11 7.42
N SER A 77 -7.63 15.35 8.68
CA SER A 77 -8.28 14.73 9.86
C SER A 77 -9.47 15.53 10.36
#